data_AF-L9M740-F1
#
_entry.id   AF-L9M740-F1
#
_cell.length_a   1.000
_cell.length_b   1.000
_cell.length_c   1.000
_cell.angle_alpha   90.00
_cell.angle_beta   90.00
_cell.angle_gamma   90.00
#
_symmetry.space_group_name_H-M   'P 1'
#
loop_
_entity.id
_entity.type
_entity.pdbx_description
1 polymer ?
#
loop_
_entity_poly.entity_id
_entity_poly.type
_entity_poly.pdbx_seq_one_letter_code
_entity_poly.pdbx_strand_id
1 'polypeptide(L)' 'MTLTDQLQNTPLKKKMENKIVAHVTHEFSKAGLTLPLPKFRDDMATYDEPAAAKMANRLRTGAMLFAQVLDERETT' A
#
# COMPACT_ATOMS: atom_id res chain seq x y z
N MET A 1 11.01 13.05 11.94
CA MET A 1 11.03 11.76 11.24
C MET A 1 10.25 11.94 9.97
N THR A 2 10.84 11.64 8.83
CA THR A 2 10.22 11.88 7.52
C THR A 2 8.99 10.99 7.34
N LEU A 3 8.04 11.36 6.48
CA LEU A 3 6.94 10.50 6.07
C LEU A 3 7.48 9.22 5.42
N THR A 4 8.55 9.34 4.65
CA THR A 4 9.29 8.20 4.07
C THR A 4 9.73 7.22 5.17
N ASP A 5 10.35 7.68 6.26
CA ASP A 5 10.75 6.83 7.39
C ASP A 5 9.53 6.19 8.08
N GLN A 6 8.45 6.95 8.22
CA GLN A 6 7.22 6.46 8.84
C GLN A 6 6.60 5.30 8.05
N LEU A 7 6.68 5.32 6.73
CA LEU A 7 6.15 4.25 5.87
C LEU A 7 6.97 2.96 5.94
N GLN A 8 8.19 2.97 6.47
CA GLN A 8 9.05 1.79 6.52
C GLN A 8 8.84 0.93 7.79
N ASN A 9 8.68 1.54 8.98
CA ASN A 9 8.73 0.79 10.25
C ASN A 9 7.84 1.37 11.38
N THR A 10 6.62 1.82 11.07
CA THR A 10 5.75 2.43 12.09
C THR A 10 4.29 1.96 12.00
N PRO A 11 3.42 2.29 12.98
CA PRO A 11 1.97 2.07 12.86
C PRO A 11 1.36 2.69 11.60
N LEU A 12 2.00 3.69 10.99
CA LEU A 12 1.56 4.27 9.73
C LEU A 12 1.65 3.25 8.58
N LYS A 13 2.71 2.44 8.51
CA LYS A 13 2.86 1.36 7.52
C LYS A 13 1.66 0.41 7.58
N LYS A 14 1.31 -0.08 8.76
CA LYS A 14 0.16 -0.98 8.95
C LYS A 14 -1.16 -0.32 8.53
N LYS A 15 -1.36 0.95 8.84
CA LYS A 15 -2.56 1.70 8.40
C LYS A 15 -2.61 1.83 6.88
N MET A 16 -1.47 2.14 6.24
CA MET A 16 -1.37 2.21 4.78
C MET A 16 -1.68 0.85 4.15
N GLU A 17 -1.11 -0.23 4.67
CA GLU A 17 -1.33 -1.59 4.17
C GLU A 17 -2.80 -2.01 4.29
N ASN A 18 -3.47 -1.67 5.39
CA ASN A 18 -4.92 -1.91 5.52
C ASN A 18 -5.74 -1.13 4.48
N LYS A 19 -5.32 0.09 4.12
CA LYS A 19 -5.98 0.88 3.05
C LYS A 19 -5.72 0.29 1.67
N ILE A 20 -4.52 -0.21 1.42
CA ILE A 20 -4.18 -0.94 0.19
C ILE A 20 -5.06 -2.17 0.05
N VAL A 21 -5.19 -2.98 1.11
CA VAL A 21 -6.05 -4.17 1.11
C VAL A 21 -7.49 -3.80 0.78
N ALA A 22 -8.05 -2.79 1.44
CA ALA A 22 -9.41 -2.35 1.18
C ALA A 22 -9.62 -1.89 -0.27
N HIS A 23 -8.65 -1.16 -0.85
CA HIS A 23 -8.74 -0.69 -2.23
C HIS A 23 -8.63 -1.84 -3.24
N VAL A 24 -7.69 -2.77 -3.04
CA VAL A 24 -7.57 -3.97 -3.90
C VAL A 24 -8.86 -4.78 -3.88
N THR A 25 -9.42 -5.04 -2.70
CA THR A 25 -10.71 -5.74 -2.57
C THR A 25 -11.84 -5.00 -3.28
N HIS A 26 -11.88 -3.67 -3.17
CA HIS A 26 -12.88 -2.85 -3.84
C HIS A 26 -12.80 -2.97 -5.37
N GLU A 27 -11.61 -2.87 -5.95
CA GLU A 27 -11.42 -2.94 -7.40
C GLU A 27 -11.77 -4.33 -7.95
N PHE A 28 -11.41 -5.41 -7.25
CA PHE A 28 -11.78 -6.77 -7.65
C PHE A 28 -13.29 -7.00 -7.56
N SER A 29 -13.92 -6.55 -6.47
CA SER A 29 -15.37 -6.62 -6.30
C SER A 29 -16.11 -5.88 -7.41
N LYS A 30 -15.68 -4.64 -7.70
CA LYS A 30 -16.24 -3.80 -8.76
C LYS A 30 -16.11 -4.45 -10.15
N ALA A 31 -15.04 -5.19 -10.40
CA ALA A 31 -14.81 -5.91 -11.65
C ALA A 31 -15.54 -7.27 -11.72
N GLY A 32 -16.29 -7.67 -10.69
CA GLY A 32 -16.93 -8.98 -10.63
C GLY A 32 -15.94 -10.15 -10.52
N LEU A 33 -14.71 -9.88 -10.09
CA LEU A 33 -13.65 -10.87 -9.93
C LEU A 33 -13.67 -11.48 -8.54
N THR A 34 -13.10 -12.68 -8.41
CA THR A 34 -12.90 -13.33 -7.10
C THR A 34 -12.06 -12.45 -6.19
N LEU A 35 -12.52 -12.22 -4.97
CA LEU A 35 -11.84 -11.34 -4.02
C LEU A 35 -10.50 -11.96 -3.60
N PRO A 36 -9.37 -11.24 -3.78
CA PRO A 36 -8.07 -11.77 -3.48
C PRO A 36 -7.86 -11.81 -1.97
N LEU A 37 -7.35 -12.93 -1.46
CA LEU A 37 -7.04 -13.10 -0.04
C LEU A 37 -5.63 -12.57 0.26
N PRO A 38 -5.49 -11.54 1.11
CA PRO A 38 -4.18 -11.03 1.49
C PRO A 38 -3.48 -11.97 2.48
N LYS A 39 -2.17 -12.15 2.30
CA LYS A 39 -1.27 -12.79 3.26
C LYS A 39 -0.34 -11.73 3.84
N PHE A 40 -0.29 -11.61 5.16
CA PHE A 40 0.60 -10.64 5.79
C PHE A 40 1.98 -11.25 6.04
N ARG A 41 3.03 -10.59 5.55
CA ARG A 41 4.44 -10.89 5.82
C ARG A 41 5.15 -9.58 6.13
N ASP A 42 5.84 -9.48 7.26
CA ASP A 42 6.55 -8.27 7.71
C ASP A 42 5.66 -7.00 7.66
N ASP A 43 4.44 -7.13 8.20
CA ASP A 43 3.39 -6.11 8.18
C ASP A 43 2.96 -5.61 6.80
N MET A 44 3.31 -6.32 5.72
CA MET A 44 2.95 -6.00 4.34
C MET A 44 1.97 -7.03 3.77
N ALA A 45 0.93 -6.54 3.08
CA ALA A 45 -0.05 -7.40 2.42
C ALA A 45 0.50 -7.96 1.10
N THR A 46 0.63 -9.28 1.02
CA THR A 46 1.06 -10.01 -0.17
C THR A 46 -0.10 -10.80 -0.76
N TYR A 47 -0.05 -11.07 -2.06
CA TYR A 47 -1.11 -11.75 -2.79
C TYR A 47 -0.50 -12.81 -3.71
N ASP A 48 -1.15 -13.97 -3.81
CA ASP A 48 -0.77 -14.99 -4.80
C ASP A 48 -1.25 -14.61 -6.20
N GLU A 49 -2.40 -13.95 -6.30
CA GLU A 49 -2.99 -13.46 -7.55
C GLU A 49 -2.12 -12.33 -8.15
N PRO A 50 -1.51 -12.54 -9.33
CA PRO A 50 -0.58 -11.57 -9.93
C PRO A 50 -1.19 -10.18 -10.15
N ALA A 51 -2.48 -10.10 -10.52
CA ALA A 51 -3.15 -8.83 -10.71
C ALA A 51 -3.28 -8.04 -9.40
N ALA A 52 -3.62 -8.71 -8.30
CA ALA A 52 -3.73 -8.10 -6.97
C ALA A 52 -2.36 -7.68 -6.44
N ALA A 53 -1.34 -8.52 -6.59
CA ALA A 53 0.03 -8.22 -6.19
C ALA A 53 0.58 -6.99 -6.93
N LYS A 54 0.38 -6.92 -8.25
CA LYS A 54 0.79 -5.79 -9.09
C LYS A 54 0.09 -4.50 -8.68
N MET A 55 -1.21 -4.56 -8.40
CA MET A 55 -1.98 -3.40 -7.94
C MET A 55 -1.48 -2.89 -6.59
N ALA A 56 -1.31 -3.78 -5.60
CA ALA A 56 -0.78 -3.42 -4.29
C ALA A 56 0.60 -2.75 -4.39
N ASN A 57 1.51 -3.29 -5.21
CA ASN A 57 2.84 -2.70 -5.40
C ASN A 57 2.78 -1.30 -6.04
N ARG A 58 1.87 -1.07 -6.99
CA ARG A 58 1.67 0.26 -7.59
C ARG A 58 1.19 1.28 -6.55
N LEU A 59 0.26 0.90 -5.68
CA LEU A 59 -0.24 1.77 -4.62
C LEU A 59 0.86 2.12 -3.61
N ARG A 60 1.69 1.13 -3.21
CA ARG A 60 2.87 1.39 -2.36
C ARG A 60 3.85 2.35 -3.00
N THR A 61 4.16 2.13 -4.27
CA THR A 61 5.07 2.99 -5.04
C THR A 61 4.53 4.42 -5.06
N GLY A 62 3.24 4.60 -5.36
CA GLY A 62 2.60 5.92 -5.35
C GLY A 62 2.64 6.60 -3.98
N ALA A 63 2.40 5.84 -2.90
CA ALA A 63 2.48 6.37 -1.53
C ALA A 63 3.89 6.83 -1.17
N MET A 64 4.93 6.06 -1.54
CA MET A 64 6.33 6.44 -1.34
C MET A 64 6.71 7.70 -2.12
N LEU A 65 6.33 7.78 -3.41
CA LEU A 65 6.59 8.97 -4.23
C LEU A 65 5.93 10.21 -3.64
N PHE A 66 4.69 10.09 -3.17
CA PHE A 66 3.99 11.21 -2.55
C PHE A 66 4.61 11.62 -1.20
N ALA A 67 5.04 10.65 -0.39
CA ALA A 67 5.76 10.93 0.85
C ALA A 67 7.07 11.70 0.60
N GLN A 68 7.85 11.30 -0.41
CA GLN A 68 9.09 11.99 -0.79
C GLN A 68 8.83 13.46 -1.14
N VAL A 69 7.81 13.74 -1.97
CA VAL A 69 7.44 15.12 -2.33
C VAL A 69 7.05 15.94 -1.11
N LEU A 70 6.36 15.35 -0.14
CA LEU A 70 5.99 16.05 1.10
C LEU A 70 7.19 16.30 2.01
N ASP A 71 8.09 15.33 2.15
CA ASP A 71 9.33 15.46 2.90
C ASP A 71 10.22 16.58 2.31
N GLU A 72 10.32 16.65 0.98
CA GLU A 72 11.05 17.73 0.28
C GLU A 72 10.43 19.11 0.55
N ARG A 73 9.10 19.20 0.54
CA ARG A 73 8.39 20.45 0.84
C ARG A 73 8.63 20.93 2.27
N GLU A 74 8.66 20.05 3.26
CA GLU A 74 8.92 20.43 4.66
C GLU A 74 10.37 20.87 4.91
N THR A 75 11.27 20.55 3.98
CA THR A 75 12.69 20.94 4.05
C THR A 75 12.97 22.30 3.38
N THR A 76 11.94 22.91 2.75
CA THR A 76 12.01 24.20 2.04
C THR A 76 11.36 25.32 2.86
#